data_AF-A0A8T7ATG7-F1
#
_entry.id   AF-A0A8T7ATG7-F1
#
_cell.length_a   1.000
_cell.length_b   1.000
_cell.length_c   1.000
_cell.angle_alpha   90.00
_cell.angle_beta   90.00
_cell.angle_gamma   90.00
#
_symmetry.space_group_name_H-M   'P 1'
#
loop_
_entity.id
_entity.type
_entity.pdbx_description
1 polymer ?
#
loop_
_entity_poly.entity_id
_entity_poly.type
_entity_poly.pdbx_seq_one_letter_code
_entity_poly.pdbx_strand_id
1 'polypeptide(L)'
;MYWRILIFLVGTLLLAQPAAALRCGSRLISDGAPQGKVLRFCGEPESVQVRSLVRAGLPRNRSFTRTRYRFDSAGRDDRELVYADRAYEEIVIEEWTYNFGPRRLMRVIRFENGIVTSIKQLGYGYR
;
A
#
# COMPACT_ATOMS: atom_id res chain seq x y z
N MET A 1 18.65 35.70 20.27
CA MET A 1 17.54 34.75 20.53
C MET A 1 16.81 34.30 19.26
N TYR A 2 16.72 35.13 18.21
CA TYR A 2 16.07 34.79 16.93
C TYR A 2 16.82 33.77 16.05
N TRP A 3 18.15 33.69 16.17
CA TRP A 3 18.99 32.73 15.40
C TRP A 3 18.67 31.26 15.70
N ARG A 4 18.38 30.91 16.97
CA ARG A 4 18.00 29.55 17.35
C ARG A 4 16.63 29.18 16.80
N ILE A 5 15.70 30.12 16.78
CA ILE A 5 14.35 29.94 16.20
C ILE A 5 14.43 29.75 14.68
N LEU A 6 15.30 30.52 14.01
CA LEU A 6 15.59 30.37 12.58
C LEU A 6 16.18 28.99 12.23
N ILE A 7 17.12 28.48 13.03
CA ILE A 7 17.68 27.13 12.82
C ILE A 7 16.62 26.03 12.99
N PHE A 8 15.75 26.14 14.00
CA PHE A 8 14.67 25.17 14.22
C PHE A 8 13.61 25.21 13.10
N LEU A 9 13.29 26.40 12.56
CA LEU A 9 12.37 26.55 11.42
C LEU A 9 12.97 26.01 10.10
N VAL A 10 14.27 26.23 9.86
CA VAL A 10 14.96 25.67 8.69
C VAL A 10 15.12 24.15 8.81
N GLY A 11 15.39 23.64 10.00
CA GLY A 11 15.52 22.21 10.26
C GLY A 11 14.23 21.42 10.07
N THR A 12 13.06 22.03 10.33
CA THR A 12 11.75 21.37 10.15
C THR A 12 11.29 21.29 8.69
N LEU A 13 11.75 22.20 7.81
CA LEU A 13 11.43 22.15 6.38
C LEU A 13 12.10 20.97 5.64
N LEU A 14 13.23 20.48 6.16
CA LEU A 14 14.04 19.42 5.53
C LEU A 14 13.45 18.00 5.69
N LEU A 15 12.37 17.84 6.46
CA LEU A 15 11.73 16.55 6.73
C LEU A 15 10.51 16.26 5.84
N ALA A 16 10.21 17.12 4.85
CA ALA A 16 9.09 16.90 3.95
C ALA A 16 9.34 15.71 3.02
N GLN A 17 8.67 14.59 3.26
CA GLN A 17 8.73 13.43 2.38
C GLN A 17 7.94 13.70 1.09
N PRO A 18 8.42 13.23 -0.08
CA PRO A 18 7.67 13.36 -1.32
C PRO A 18 6.40 12.50 -1.25
N ALA A 19 5.24 13.15 -1.23
CA ALA A 19 3.97 12.46 -1.40
C ALA A 19 3.82 12.06 -2.87
N ALA A 20 3.75 10.75 -3.15
CA ALA A 20 3.51 10.26 -4.49
C ALA A 20 2.05 10.54 -4.89
N ALA A 21 1.84 11.39 -5.89
CA ALA A 21 0.52 11.73 -6.39
C ALA A 21 0.46 11.70 -7.92
N LEU A 22 -0.65 11.23 -8.47
CA LEU A 22 -0.92 11.24 -9.91
C LEU A 22 -1.85 12.40 -10.23
N ARG A 23 -1.45 13.23 -11.20
CA ARG A 23 -2.28 14.32 -11.69
C ARG A 23 -2.92 13.94 -13.02
N CYS A 24 -4.25 13.95 -13.06
CA CYS A 24 -5.05 13.71 -14.25
C CYS A 24 -5.81 15.02 -14.57
N GLY A 25 -5.22 15.83 -15.47
CA GLY A 25 -5.70 17.19 -15.75
C GLY A 25 -5.61 18.11 -14.52
N SER A 26 -6.75 18.59 -14.03
CA SER A 26 -6.85 19.39 -12.79
C SER A 26 -7.09 18.56 -11.53
N ARG A 27 -7.29 17.24 -11.65
CA ARG A 27 -7.57 16.34 -10.53
C ARG A 27 -6.29 15.68 -10.02
N LEU A 28 -6.25 15.41 -8.72
CA LEU A 28 -5.15 14.73 -8.05
C LEU A 28 -5.65 13.41 -7.44
N ILE A 29 -4.92 12.33 -7.71
CA ILE A 29 -5.08 11.01 -7.11
C ILE A 29 -3.87 10.74 -6.21
N SER A 30 -4.14 10.24 -5.02
CA SER A 30 -3.15 9.87 -4.00
C SER A 30 -3.45 8.46 -3.46
N ASP A 31 -2.57 7.96 -2.61
CA ASP A 31 -2.78 6.71 -1.89
C ASP A 31 -4.12 6.71 -1.12
N GLY A 32 -4.73 5.52 -1.02
CA GLY A 32 -6.05 5.33 -0.42
C GLY A 32 -7.24 5.66 -1.35
N ALA A 33 -7.01 6.18 -2.55
CA ALA A 33 -8.08 6.44 -3.50
C ALA A 33 -8.72 5.12 -4.01
N PRO A 34 -10.05 5.07 -4.18
CA PRO A 34 -10.70 3.89 -4.78
C PRO A 34 -10.51 3.87 -6.30
N GLN A 35 -10.42 2.67 -6.87
CA GLN A 35 -10.25 2.41 -8.30
C GLN A 35 -11.27 3.16 -9.18
N GLY A 36 -12.55 3.18 -8.78
CA GLY A 36 -13.58 3.93 -9.52
C GLY A 36 -13.34 5.45 -9.58
N LYS A 37 -12.69 6.04 -8.56
CA LYS A 37 -12.29 7.46 -8.60
C LYS A 37 -11.15 7.69 -9.59
N VAL A 38 -10.22 6.74 -9.69
CA VAL A 38 -9.13 6.79 -10.66
C VAL A 38 -9.69 6.71 -12.07
N LEU A 39 -10.52 5.71 -12.38
CA LEU A 39 -11.20 5.60 -13.68
C LEU A 39 -11.95 6.88 -14.06
N ARG A 40 -12.75 7.41 -13.12
CA ARG A 40 -13.55 8.61 -13.36
C ARG A 40 -12.69 9.84 -13.68
N PHE A 41 -11.51 9.97 -13.09
CA PHE A 41 -10.68 11.18 -13.23
C PHE A 41 -9.57 11.06 -14.27
N CYS A 42 -9.04 9.85 -14.48
CA CYS A 42 -7.91 9.59 -15.36
C CYS A 42 -8.30 8.91 -16.67
N GLY A 43 -9.49 8.31 -16.74
CA GLY A 43 -9.93 7.51 -17.88
C GLY A 43 -9.43 6.07 -17.79
N GLU A 44 -9.47 5.37 -18.93
CA GLU A 44 -8.97 4.00 -19.03
C GLU A 44 -7.44 3.97 -19.06
N PRO A 45 -6.80 3.01 -18.38
CA PRO A 45 -5.36 2.80 -18.47
C PRO A 45 -4.97 2.18 -19.83
N GLU A 46 -3.71 2.33 -20.21
CA GLU A 46 -3.15 1.69 -21.40
C GLU A 46 -3.00 0.17 -21.22
N SER A 47 -2.61 -0.26 -20.02
CA SER A 47 -2.52 -1.68 -19.69
C SER A 47 -2.89 -1.94 -18.24
N VAL A 48 -3.47 -3.12 -18.00
CA VAL A 48 -3.85 -3.63 -16.68
C VAL A 48 -3.23 -5.00 -16.50
N GLN A 49 -2.45 -5.17 -15.44
CA GLN A 49 -1.93 -6.46 -15.01
C GLN A 49 -2.59 -6.86 -13.70
N VAL A 50 -3.11 -8.08 -13.62
CA VAL A 50 -3.83 -8.59 -12.44
C VAL A 50 -3.10 -9.82 -11.90
N ARG A 51 -2.93 -9.87 -10.58
CA ARG A 51 -2.42 -11.05 -9.86
C ARG A 51 -3.10 -11.19 -8.51
N SER A 52 -3.38 -12.41 -8.08
CA SER A 52 -3.76 -12.69 -6.69
C SER A 52 -2.52 -13.10 -5.90
N LEU A 53 -2.40 -12.59 -4.67
CA LEU A 53 -1.41 -13.02 -3.70
C LEU A 53 -2.11 -13.44 -2.43
N VAL A 54 -1.59 -14.48 -1.78
CA VAL A 54 -2.03 -14.87 -0.45
C VAL A 54 -1.13 -14.19 0.59
N ARG A 55 -1.74 -13.39 1.46
CA ARG A 55 -1.06 -12.76 2.60
C ARG A 55 -1.43 -13.52 3.87
N ALA A 56 -0.42 -14.05 4.56
CA ALA A 56 -0.60 -14.63 5.89
C ALA A 56 -0.50 -13.54 6.97
N GLY A 57 -1.41 -13.54 7.92
CA GLY A 57 -1.41 -12.64 9.07
C GLY A 57 -1.88 -13.32 10.35
N LEU A 58 -1.58 -12.72 11.48
CA LEU A 58 -2.17 -13.12 12.76
C LEU A 58 -3.54 -12.43 12.91
N PRO A 59 -4.61 -13.14 13.29
CA PRO A 59 -5.90 -12.52 13.52
C PRO A 59 -5.80 -11.45 14.62
N ARG A 60 -6.51 -10.32 14.44
CA ARG A 60 -6.50 -9.19 15.40
C ARG A 60 -6.94 -9.56 16.81
N ASN A 61 -7.63 -10.70 16.98
CA ASN A 61 -8.09 -11.16 18.27
C ASN A 61 -6.95 -11.80 19.08
N ARG A 62 -6.16 -10.95 19.76
CA ARG A 62 -5.09 -11.32 20.71
C ARG A 62 -5.53 -12.18 21.91
N SER A 63 -6.80 -12.57 21.99
CA SER A 63 -7.32 -13.40 23.08
C SER A 63 -6.72 -14.81 23.10
N PHE A 64 -6.13 -15.28 22.00
CA PHE A 64 -5.50 -16.60 21.92
C PHE A 64 -4.06 -16.66 22.47
N THR A 65 -3.38 -15.52 22.67
CA THR A 65 -2.01 -15.49 23.22
C THR A 65 -1.97 -15.44 24.75
N ARG A 66 -3.13 -15.45 25.42
CA ARG A 66 -3.23 -15.55 26.88
C ARG A 66 -3.82 -16.89 27.33
N THR A 67 -3.66 -17.94 26.54
CA THR A 67 -3.69 -19.28 27.13
C THR A 67 -2.52 -19.34 28.09
N ARG A 68 -2.83 -19.23 29.38
CA ARG A 68 -1.91 -19.58 30.46
C ARG A 68 -1.41 -20.97 30.11
N TYR A 69 -0.15 -21.08 29.69
CA TYR A 69 0.56 -22.35 29.58
C TYR A 69 0.48 -23.03 30.94
N ARG A 70 -0.54 -23.85 31.14
CA ARG A 70 -0.67 -24.73 32.29
C ARG A 70 -0.22 -26.07 31.76
N PHE A 71 1.00 -26.44 32.10
CA PHE A 71 1.52 -27.80 31.89
C PHE A 71 0.62 -28.75 32.69
N ASP A 72 -0.35 -29.35 32.02
CA ASP A 72 -1.15 -30.44 32.55
C ASP A 72 -0.33 -31.73 32.52
N SER A 73 -0.45 -32.52 33.58
CA SER A 73 0.36 -33.71 33.87
C SER A 73 0.21 -34.85 32.86
N ALA A 74 -0.56 -34.64 31.79
CA ALA A 74 -0.85 -35.58 30.71
C ALA A 74 0.18 -35.54 29.56
N GLY A 75 1.14 -34.60 29.56
CA GLY A 75 2.24 -34.60 28.60
C GLY A 75 1.81 -34.39 27.14
N ARG A 76 0.66 -33.73 26.90
CA ARG A 76 0.17 -33.42 25.56
C ARG A 76 0.93 -32.20 25.02
N ASP A 77 1.66 -32.40 23.93
CA ASP A 77 2.43 -31.36 23.25
C ASP A 77 1.50 -30.48 22.41
N ASP A 78 1.04 -29.35 22.95
CA ASP A 78 0.14 -28.39 22.29
C ASP A 78 0.79 -27.61 21.12
N ARG A 79 1.97 -28.01 20.64
CA ARG A 79 2.65 -27.41 19.48
C ARG A 79 1.84 -27.43 18.19
N GLU A 80 0.83 -28.29 18.09
CA GLU A 80 -0.04 -28.42 16.90
C GLU A 80 -0.99 -27.22 16.71
N LEU A 81 -1.41 -26.55 17.79
CA LEU A 81 -2.35 -25.41 17.71
C LEU A 81 -1.71 -24.11 17.20
N VAL A 82 -0.38 -24.03 17.17
CA VAL A 82 0.37 -22.83 16.71
C VAL A 82 0.32 -22.67 15.17
N TYR A 83 0.03 -23.75 14.43
CA TYR A 83 -0.12 -23.68 12.97
C TYR A 83 -1.50 -23.17 12.50
N ALA A 84 -2.53 -23.26 13.34
CA ALA A 84 -3.88 -22.78 13.03
C ALA A 84 -4.09 -21.28 13.28
N ASP A 85 -3.11 -20.57 13.85
CA ASP A 85 -3.22 -19.13 14.18
C ASP A 85 -2.89 -18.22 12.99
N ARG A 86 -2.55 -18.77 11.83
CA ARG A 86 -2.34 -17.99 10.60
C ARG A 86 -3.64 -17.90 9.81
N ALA A 87 -4.18 -16.69 9.73
CA ALA A 87 -5.22 -16.36 8.76
C ALA A 87 -4.56 -16.07 7.41
N TYR A 88 -5.10 -16.67 6.35
CA TYR A 88 -4.70 -16.40 4.97
C TYR A 88 -5.78 -15.52 4.33
N GLU A 89 -5.37 -14.39 3.76
CA GLU A 89 -6.24 -13.51 2.98
C GLU A 89 -5.75 -13.49 1.54
N GLU A 90 -6.67 -13.73 0.60
CA GLU A 90 -6.39 -13.53 -0.82
C GLU A 90 -6.54 -12.03 -1.16
N ILE A 91 -5.49 -11.46 -1.74
CA ILE A 91 -5.43 -10.05 -2.12
C ILE A 91 -5.30 -9.96 -3.62
N VAL A 92 -6.25 -9.27 -4.24
CA VAL A 92 -6.20 -8.95 -5.66
C VAL A 92 -5.36 -7.71 -5.84
N ILE A 93 -4.27 -7.85 -6.58
CA ILE A 93 -3.39 -6.75 -6.96
C ILE A 93 -3.60 -6.45 -8.42
N GLU A 94 -3.87 -5.19 -8.72
CA GLU A 94 -3.91 -4.68 -10.08
C GLU A 94 -2.83 -3.61 -10.26
N GLU A 95 -2.11 -3.66 -11.37
CA GLU A 95 -1.14 -2.65 -11.76
C GLU A 95 -1.58 -2.02 -13.08
N TRP A 96 -1.94 -0.75 -13.02
CA TRP A 96 -2.50 0.00 -14.14
C TRP A 96 -1.47 0.99 -14.66
N THR A 97 -1.13 0.88 -15.94
CA THR A 97 -0.17 1.77 -16.59
C THR A 97 -0.89 2.84 -17.38
N TYR A 98 -0.50 4.10 -17.18
CA TYR A 98 -0.95 5.24 -17.96
C TYR A 98 0.21 5.82 -18.76
N ASN A 99 0.04 5.84 -20.09
CA ASN A 99 0.95 6.48 -21.02
C ASN A 99 0.41 7.87 -21.41
N PHE A 100 1.22 8.91 -21.16
CA PHE A 100 0.86 10.31 -21.41
C PHE A 100 1.59 10.90 -22.63
N GLY A 101 2.17 10.04 -23.46
CA GLY A 101 2.94 10.37 -24.65
C GLY A 101 4.44 10.60 -24.39
N PRO A 102 5.24 10.77 -25.46
CA PRO A 102 6.71 10.76 -25.40
C PRO A 102 7.35 11.93 -24.63
N ARG A 103 6.59 12.99 -24.33
CA ARG A 103 7.07 14.15 -23.56
C ARG A 103 6.74 14.07 -22.08
N ARG A 104 6.09 12.98 -21.64
CA ARG A 104 5.64 12.81 -20.26
C ARG A 104 6.02 11.43 -19.76
N LEU A 105 6.32 11.37 -18.47
CA LEU A 105 6.70 10.12 -17.82
C LEU A 105 5.42 9.31 -17.58
N MET A 106 5.45 8.03 -17.96
CA MET A 106 4.34 7.12 -17.70
C MET A 106 4.19 6.87 -16.20
N ARG A 107 3.01 6.44 -15.79
CA ARG A 107 2.68 6.20 -14.37
C ARG A 107 2.09 4.82 -14.21
N VAL A 108 2.54 4.11 -13.18
CA VAL A 108 1.95 2.83 -12.77
C VAL A 108 1.27 3.03 -11.43
N ILE A 109 0.00 2.69 -11.37
CA ILE A 109 -0.82 2.72 -10.16
C ILE A 109 -1.01 1.28 -9.71
N ARG A 110 -0.66 0.99 -8.46
CA ARG A 110 -0.91 -0.31 -7.83
C ARG A 110 -2.16 -0.21 -6.98
N PHE A 111 -3.07 -1.14 -7.19
CA PHE A 111 -4.26 -1.36 -6.38
C PHE A 111 -4.08 -2.63 -5.54
N GLU A 112 -4.53 -2.59 -4.29
CA GLU A 112 -4.79 -3.80 -3.49
C GLU A 112 -6.27 -3.78 -3.11
N ASN A 113 -7.01 -4.82 -3.49
CA ASN A 113 -8.46 -4.92 -3.25
C ASN A 113 -9.23 -3.66 -3.70
N GLY A 114 -8.85 -3.10 -4.86
CA GLY A 114 -9.48 -1.91 -5.46
C GLY A 114 -9.07 -0.56 -4.85
N ILE A 115 -8.09 -0.52 -3.95
CA ILE A 115 -7.59 0.71 -3.31
C ILE A 115 -6.16 1.00 -3.76
N VAL A 116 -5.87 2.25 -4.14
CA VAL A 116 -4.51 2.69 -4.49
C VAL A 116 -3.59 2.52 -3.29
N THR A 117 -2.56 1.69 -3.45
CA THR A 117 -1.50 1.48 -2.45
C THR A 117 -0.16 2.08 -2.85
N SER A 118 0.05 2.34 -4.15
CA SER A 118 1.27 2.98 -4.61
C SER A 118 1.07 3.61 -5.98
N ILE A 119 1.75 4.74 -6.20
CA ILE A 119 1.84 5.39 -7.51
C ILE A 119 3.30 5.59 -7.85
N LYS A 120 3.77 4.91 -8.90
CA LYS A 120 5.16 4.98 -9.37
C LYS A 120 5.26 5.67 -10.71
N GLN A 121 6.44 6.21 -10.97
CA GLN A 121 6.80 6.78 -12.26
C GLN A 121 7.67 5.77 -13.02
N LEU A 122 7.43 5.65 -14.32
CA LEU A 122 8.28 4.87 -15.23
C LEU A 122 9.12 5.82 -16.10
N GLY A 123 9.62 5.31 -17.24
CA GLY A 123 10.22 6.11 -18.29
C GLY A 123 9.22 6.96 -19.06
N TYR A 124 9.70 7.59 -20.14
CA TYR A 124 8.86 8.33 -21.06
C TYR A 124 7.84 7.43 -21.75
N GLY A 125 6.68 8.01 -22.06
CA GLY A 125 5.67 7.36 -22.87
C GLY A 125 6.07 7.19 -24.33
N TYR A 126 5.14 6.65 -25.10
CA TYR A 126 5.27 6.45 -26.55
C TYR A 126 4.00 6.91 -27.27
N ARG A 127 4.02 6.83 -28.62
CA ARG A 127 2.91 7.23 -29.48
C ARG A 127 1.87 6.13 -29.60
#